data_AF-A0A8T6PAJ6-F1
#
_entry.id   AF-A0A8T6PAJ6-F1
#
_cell.length_a   1.000
_cell.length_b   1.000
_cell.length_c   1.000
_cell.angle_alpha   90.00
_cell.angle_beta   90.00
_cell.angle_gamma   90.00
#
_symmetry.space_group_name_H-M   'P 1'
#
loop_
_entity.id
_entity.type
_entity.pdbx_description
1 polymer ?
#
loop_
_entity_poly.entity_id
_entity_poly.type
_entity_poly.pdbx_seq_one_letter_code
_entity_poly.pdbx_strand_id
1 'polypeptide(L)'
;MSDNPNDPSDDIVDGEVVGEFNDGTLIHLPKVEEEPDTPHHIPRPQFEERQERPNPGRRQFLTRLLLNGTAALMFGGSVALWVDSRRSRETTVVLPSGAEVDIDSLGDDTAGLVEQIGQLQYELALVTAERDQGITYLAAAQSRIQELEARVAQLESQCAQATELNDLWQALDETGLDFLVGFALGLLGPLFTAMVSVVALLRDGLETAEGTIGDFLEAIPSPRSGLQWLNTQAITLSERLDSLQARVQEAISSSGAFGALITEFIIWILDRLPFGAGNQARAAMDAMEVVLADLPSIVTGVSSRVLSPLLTWFSEDDQENLTGILISPIHTLVFGPADDLLTKAEELNQACLL
;
A
#
# COMPACT_ATOMS: atom_id res chain seq x y z
N MET A 1 -55.16 -43.68 16.30
CA MET A 1 -53.91 -44.47 16.32
C MET A 1 -52.81 -43.46 16.16
N SER A 2 -51.99 -43.35 17.19
CA SER A 2 -51.07 -42.25 17.44
C SER A 2 -49.73 -42.52 16.76
N ASP A 3 -49.23 -41.55 15.99
CA ASP A 3 -47.83 -41.51 15.56
C ASP A 3 -46.97 -40.92 16.68
N ASN A 4 -45.91 -41.64 17.03
CA ASN A 4 -44.94 -41.30 18.05
C ASN A 4 -43.63 -40.86 17.36
N PRO A 5 -43.25 -39.57 17.36
CA PRO A 5 -42.08 -39.07 16.66
C PRO A 5 -40.89 -38.89 17.62
N ASN A 6 -40.44 -39.98 18.26
CA ASN A 6 -39.23 -39.97 19.07
C ASN A 6 -38.62 -41.37 19.09
N ASP A 7 -37.89 -41.69 18.02
CA ASP A 7 -36.92 -42.77 18.02
C ASP A 7 -35.54 -42.16 17.71
N PRO A 8 -34.70 -41.89 18.73
CA PRO A 8 -33.42 -41.21 18.57
C PRO A 8 -32.24 -42.16 18.24
N SER A 9 -32.50 -43.35 17.69
CA SER A 9 -31.44 -44.34 17.41
C SER A 9 -30.98 -44.46 15.95
N ASP A 10 -31.40 -43.58 15.04
CA ASP A 10 -31.06 -43.71 13.61
C ASP A 10 -30.07 -42.66 13.07
N ASP A 11 -29.40 -41.90 13.95
CA ASP A 11 -28.39 -40.90 13.57
C ASP A 11 -26.97 -41.41 13.84
N ILE A 12 -26.66 -42.62 13.34
CA ILE A 12 -25.27 -43.09 13.22
C ILE A 12 -24.77 -42.65 11.84
N VAL A 13 -24.05 -41.53 11.84
CA VAL A 13 -23.36 -41.01 10.66
C VAL A 13 -22.31 -42.03 10.20
N ASP A 14 -22.47 -42.55 8.99
CA ASP A 14 -21.48 -43.37 8.27
C ASP A 14 -20.18 -42.55 8.07
N GLY A 15 -19.32 -42.59 9.08
CA GLY A 15 -17.96 -42.06 9.07
C GLY A 15 -16.98 -43.22 8.94
N GLU A 16 -16.10 -43.15 7.94
CA GLU A 16 -15.03 -44.12 7.73
C GLU A 16 -14.05 -44.10 8.91
N VAL A 17 -13.89 -45.24 9.58
CA VAL A 17 -12.94 -45.40 10.69
C VAL A 17 -11.54 -45.59 10.12
N VAL A 18 -10.70 -44.55 10.20
CA VAL A 18 -9.35 -44.55 9.60
C VAL A 18 -8.30 -45.19 10.52
N GLY A 19 -8.62 -45.53 11.78
CA GLY A 19 -7.74 -46.31 12.64
C GLY A 19 -8.26 -46.50 14.06
N GLU A 20 -7.97 -47.67 14.64
CA GLU A 20 -8.30 -48.07 16.01
C GLU A 20 -6.99 -48.16 16.83
N PHE A 21 -6.91 -47.44 17.94
CA PHE A 21 -5.79 -47.55 18.89
C PHE A 21 -6.08 -48.67 19.90
N ASN A 22 -5.03 -49.30 20.43
CA ASN A 22 -5.12 -50.45 21.36
C ASN A 22 -5.89 -50.18 22.67
N ASP A 23 -6.28 -48.94 22.95
CA ASP A 23 -7.07 -48.54 24.12
C ASP A 23 -8.56 -48.30 23.83
N GLY A 24 -9.02 -48.56 22.59
CA GLY A 24 -10.42 -48.42 22.20
C GLY A 24 -10.87 -46.97 21.96
N THR A 25 -9.94 -46.02 21.87
CA THR A 25 -10.27 -44.63 21.55
C THR A 25 -10.46 -44.48 20.04
N LEU A 26 -11.70 -44.20 19.61
CA LEU A 26 -12.04 -43.92 18.22
C LEU A 26 -11.88 -42.42 17.92
N ILE A 27 -11.02 -42.07 16.95
CA ILE A 27 -10.90 -40.70 16.46
C ILE A 27 -11.85 -40.51 15.28
N HIS A 28 -12.93 -39.77 15.51
CA HIS A 28 -13.81 -39.29 14.44
C HIS A 28 -13.24 -37.98 13.88
N LEU A 29 -12.67 -38.04 12.67
CA LEU A 29 -12.33 -36.84 11.92
C LEU A 29 -13.60 -36.30 11.25
N PRO A 30 -13.90 -34.99 11.34
CA PRO A 30 -15.00 -34.40 10.60
C PRO A 30 -14.74 -34.54 9.10
N LYS A 31 -15.79 -34.86 8.34
CA LYS A 31 -15.74 -35.01 6.88
C LYS A 31 -15.33 -33.65 6.29
N VAL A 32 -14.14 -33.58 5.70
CA VAL A 32 -13.68 -32.39 4.98
C VAL A 32 -14.57 -32.27 3.74
N GLU A 33 -15.34 -31.19 3.64
CA GLU A 33 -16.10 -30.88 2.44
C GLU A 33 -15.11 -30.69 1.29
N GLU A 34 -15.18 -31.56 0.28
CA GLU A 34 -14.36 -31.43 -0.93
C GLU A 34 -14.72 -30.11 -1.63
N GLU A 35 -13.77 -29.18 -1.58
CA GLU A 35 -13.85 -27.88 -2.23
C GLU A 35 -14.06 -28.08 -3.75
N PRO A 36 -15.05 -27.41 -4.37
CA PRO A 36 -15.39 -27.64 -5.77
C PRO A 36 -14.20 -27.30 -6.66
N ASP A 37 -13.82 -28.29 -7.48
CA ASP A 37 -12.72 -28.28 -8.43
C ASP A 37 -12.82 -27.08 -9.40
N THR A 38 -12.23 -25.95 -8.99
CA THR A 38 -12.22 -24.72 -9.77
C THR A 38 -10.87 -24.65 -10.49
N PRO A 39 -10.81 -24.63 -11.84
CA PRO A 39 -9.55 -24.61 -12.56
C PRO A 39 -8.87 -23.24 -12.45
N HIS A 40 -8.10 -23.03 -11.39
CA HIS A 40 -7.20 -21.88 -11.28
C HIS A 40 -5.96 -22.10 -12.13
N HIS A 41 -6.03 -21.56 -13.34
CA HIS A 41 -4.89 -21.36 -14.23
C HIS A 41 -3.95 -20.30 -13.62
N ILE A 42 -3.05 -20.72 -12.75
CA ILE A 42 -1.95 -19.87 -12.26
C ILE A 42 -0.91 -19.77 -13.39
N PRO A 43 -0.60 -18.56 -13.92
CA PRO A 43 0.46 -18.40 -14.89
C PRO A 43 1.79 -18.73 -14.21
N ARG A 44 2.46 -19.79 -14.67
CA ARG A 44 3.82 -20.13 -14.24
C ARG A 44 4.75 -18.95 -14.52
N PRO A 45 5.58 -18.52 -13.56
CA PRO A 45 6.66 -17.60 -13.85
C PRO A 45 7.61 -18.28 -14.83
N GLN A 46 7.87 -17.61 -15.95
CA GLN A 46 8.86 -17.99 -16.94
C GLN A 46 10.23 -17.90 -16.27
N PHE A 47 10.75 -19.05 -15.83
CA PHE A 47 12.16 -19.18 -15.52
C PHE A 47 12.92 -19.06 -16.85
N GLU A 48 13.64 -17.94 -16.97
CA GLU A 48 14.66 -17.73 -17.99
C GLU A 48 15.53 -18.99 -18.10
N GLU A 49 15.54 -19.59 -19.29
CA GLU A 49 16.50 -20.60 -19.70
C GLU A 49 17.91 -20.01 -19.59
N ARG A 50 18.54 -20.18 -18.43
CA ARG A 50 20.00 -20.06 -18.32
C ARG A 50 20.59 -21.16 -19.18
N GLN A 51 21.01 -20.76 -20.37
CA GLN A 51 21.91 -21.49 -21.26
C GLN A 51 22.96 -22.27 -20.44
N GLU A 52 22.82 -23.59 -20.43
CA GLU A 52 23.87 -24.51 -20.00
C GLU A 52 25.09 -24.26 -20.89
N ARG A 53 26.08 -23.56 -20.34
CA ARG A 53 27.40 -23.47 -20.96
C ARG A 53 28.00 -24.88 -20.99
N PRO A 54 28.49 -25.37 -22.14
CA PRO A 54 29.13 -26.68 -22.23
C PRO A 54 30.33 -26.71 -21.29
N ASN A 55 30.26 -27.57 -20.27
CA ASN A 55 31.26 -27.70 -19.23
C ASN A 55 32.59 -28.25 -19.83
N PRO A 56 33.68 -27.45 -19.94
CA PRO A 56 34.90 -27.85 -20.64
C PRO A 56 35.77 -28.87 -19.87
N GLY A 57 35.40 -29.21 -18.63
CA GLY A 57 36.22 -30.01 -17.71
C GLY A 57 36.36 -31.50 -18.08
N ARG A 58 35.39 -32.12 -18.75
CA ARG A 58 35.44 -33.57 -19.04
C ARG A 58 36.38 -33.95 -20.19
N ARG A 59 36.55 -33.08 -21.19
CA ARG A 59 37.49 -33.33 -22.31
C ARG A 59 38.94 -33.02 -21.96
N GLN A 60 39.20 -32.06 -21.06
CA GLN A 60 40.55 -31.75 -20.55
C GLN A 60 41.10 -32.81 -19.59
N PHE A 61 40.24 -33.56 -18.90
CA PHE A 61 40.68 -34.66 -18.03
C PHE A 61 41.24 -35.84 -18.85
N LEU A 62 40.56 -36.23 -19.94
CA LEU A 62 41.03 -37.31 -20.82
C LEU A 62 42.30 -36.94 -21.62
N THR A 63 42.52 -35.66 -21.93
CA THR A 63 43.76 -35.22 -22.60
C THR A 63 44.94 -35.11 -21.62
N ARG A 64 44.71 -34.77 -20.34
CA ARG A 64 45.78 -34.76 -19.33
C ARG A 64 46.20 -36.16 -18.88
N LEU A 65 45.30 -37.15 -18.91
CA LEU A 65 45.66 -38.54 -18.60
C LEU A 65 46.55 -39.18 -19.68
N LEU A 66 46.39 -38.75 -20.94
CA LEU A 66 47.14 -39.28 -22.08
C LEU A 66 48.46 -38.53 -22.34
N LEU A 67 48.57 -37.26 -21.93
CA LEU A 67 49.80 -36.46 -22.08
C LEU A 67 50.76 -36.52 -20.89
N ASN A 68 50.29 -36.83 -19.67
CA ASN A 68 51.14 -36.88 -18.47
C ASN A 68 51.36 -38.31 -17.93
N GLY A 69 50.95 -39.34 -18.65
CA GLY A 69 51.14 -40.75 -18.30
C GLY A 69 52.55 -41.30 -18.63
N THR A 70 53.61 -40.52 -18.42
CA THR A 70 55.01 -40.95 -18.62
C THR A 70 55.90 -40.43 -17.50
N ALA A 71 55.68 -40.84 -16.25
CA ALA A 71 56.65 -40.64 -15.17
C ALA A 71 56.31 -41.48 -13.92
N ALA A 72 56.41 -42.81 -14.01
CA ALA A 72 56.59 -43.67 -12.83
C ALA A 72 57.07 -45.08 -13.26
N LEU A 73 58.16 -45.14 -14.01
CA LEU A 73 59.00 -46.34 -14.09
C LEU A 73 60.38 -45.94 -13.58
N MET A 74 60.49 -45.75 -12.27
CA MET A 74 61.77 -45.61 -11.62
C MET A 74 61.69 -46.30 -10.26
N PHE A 75 62.49 -47.36 -10.12
CA PHE A 75 62.75 -48.22 -8.96
C PHE A 75 61.85 -49.47 -8.76
N GLY A 76 62.40 -50.62 -9.17
CA GLY A 76 61.99 -51.95 -8.72
C GLY A 76 62.15 -53.00 -9.80
N GLY A 77 63.36 -53.58 -9.92
CA GLY A 77 63.81 -54.33 -11.09
C GLY A 77 63.07 -55.63 -11.43
N SER A 78 62.95 -55.87 -12.74
CA SER A 78 62.93 -57.21 -13.33
C SER A 78 63.35 -57.10 -14.80
N VAL A 79 64.27 -58.00 -15.16
CA VAL A 79 65.09 -58.01 -16.37
C VAL A 79 64.26 -58.52 -17.54
N ALA A 80 64.15 -57.75 -18.63
CA ALA A 80 63.66 -58.29 -19.89
C ALA A 80 64.79 -59.07 -20.57
N LEU A 81 64.78 -60.40 -20.46
CA LEU A 81 65.63 -61.29 -21.24
C LEU A 81 65.11 -61.32 -22.68
N TRP A 82 65.78 -60.59 -23.57
CA TRP A 82 65.55 -60.68 -25.01
C TRP A 82 66.33 -61.90 -25.53
N VAL A 83 65.61 -63.00 -25.80
CA VAL A 83 66.19 -64.19 -26.44
C VAL A 83 66.19 -63.98 -27.94
N ASP A 84 67.38 -63.69 -28.49
CA ASP A 84 67.63 -63.67 -29.92
C ASP A 84 67.75 -65.11 -30.44
N SER A 85 66.69 -65.62 -31.05
CA SER A 85 66.72 -66.91 -31.72
C SER A 85 66.96 -66.70 -33.22
N ARG A 86 68.22 -66.47 -33.65
CA ARG A 86 68.65 -66.75 -35.03
C ARG A 86 70.17 -66.88 -35.22
N ARG A 87 70.59 -68.15 -35.29
CA ARG A 87 71.71 -68.75 -36.04
C ARG A 87 73.10 -68.85 -35.39
N SER A 88 73.37 -70.09 -34.97
CA SER A 88 74.62 -70.87 -35.12
C SER A 88 75.60 -70.94 -33.95
N ARG A 89 75.54 -72.09 -33.25
CA ARG A 89 76.60 -72.82 -32.53
C ARG A 89 77.39 -72.07 -31.46
N GLU A 90 76.78 -71.96 -30.29
CA GLU A 90 77.29 -72.22 -28.94
C GLU A 90 76.27 -71.55 -28.01
N THR A 91 75.43 -72.35 -27.37
CA THR A 91 74.45 -71.84 -26.41
C THR A 91 75.17 -71.74 -25.08
N THR A 92 75.57 -70.55 -24.68
CA THR A 92 75.94 -70.22 -23.30
C THR A 92 74.81 -69.38 -22.73
N VAL A 93 74.06 -69.94 -21.78
CA VAL A 93 73.01 -69.22 -21.05
C VAL A 93 73.68 -68.53 -19.86
N VAL A 94 73.83 -67.21 -19.95
CA VAL A 94 74.39 -66.40 -18.85
C VAL A 94 73.28 -66.14 -17.83
N LEU A 95 73.37 -66.80 -16.67
CA LEU A 95 72.54 -66.48 -15.51
C LEU A 95 73.01 -65.15 -14.88
N PRO A 96 72.12 -64.37 -14.23
CA PRO A 96 72.46 -63.07 -13.63
C PRO A 96 73.49 -63.12 -12.49
N SER A 97 74.00 -64.30 -12.12
CA SER A 97 75.09 -64.49 -11.17
C SER A 97 76.47 -64.70 -11.82
N GLY A 98 76.61 -64.53 -13.15
CA GLY A 98 77.91 -64.56 -13.84
C GLY A 98 78.62 -65.92 -13.87
N ALA A 99 77.88 -67.02 -13.72
CA ALA A 99 78.42 -68.37 -13.87
C ALA A 99 78.18 -68.86 -15.31
N GLU A 100 79.26 -69.16 -16.05
CA GLU A 100 79.21 -69.91 -17.31
C GLU A 100 79.07 -71.40 -16.98
N VAL A 101 78.02 -72.05 -17.49
CA VAL A 101 77.79 -73.49 -17.35
C VAL A 101 77.84 -74.12 -18.74
N ASP A 102 78.66 -75.16 -18.87
CA ASP A 102 78.89 -75.93 -20.09
C ASP A 102 77.71 -76.90 -20.34
N ILE A 103 76.94 -76.60 -21.40
CA ILE A 103 75.59 -77.15 -21.65
C ILE A 103 75.63 -78.61 -22.14
N ASP A 104 76.77 -79.11 -22.64
CA ASP A 104 76.89 -80.49 -23.13
C ASP A 104 76.95 -81.55 -22.02
N SER A 105 77.05 -81.15 -20.73
CA SER A 105 77.09 -82.06 -19.58
C SER A 105 75.77 -82.20 -18.81
N LEU A 106 74.75 -81.39 -19.15
CA LEU A 106 73.44 -81.44 -18.53
C LEU A 106 72.40 -82.02 -19.49
N GLY A 107 72.21 -83.34 -19.44
CA GLY A 107 71.12 -84.04 -20.12
C GLY A 107 69.72 -83.56 -19.69
N ASP A 108 68.68 -84.17 -20.28
CA ASP A 108 67.21 -83.95 -20.21
C ASP A 108 66.60 -83.15 -19.03
N ASP A 109 67.20 -83.14 -17.82
CA ASP A 109 66.78 -82.40 -16.62
C ASP A 109 66.83 -80.86 -16.77
N THR A 110 67.69 -80.31 -17.64
CA THR A 110 67.75 -78.85 -17.86
C THR A 110 66.51 -78.30 -18.56
N ALA A 111 65.92 -79.07 -19.48
CA ALA A 111 64.69 -78.68 -20.15
C ALA A 111 63.52 -78.58 -19.15
N GLY A 112 63.43 -79.51 -18.19
CA GLY A 112 62.41 -79.50 -17.14
C GLY A 112 62.54 -78.33 -16.15
N LEU A 113 63.76 -77.94 -15.79
CA LEU A 113 64.01 -76.76 -14.94
C LEU A 113 63.67 -75.45 -15.67
N VAL A 114 63.99 -75.34 -16.96
CA VAL A 114 63.63 -74.17 -17.77
C VAL A 114 62.10 -74.05 -17.88
N GLU A 115 61.38 -75.16 -18.02
CA GLU A 115 59.91 -75.18 -18.02
C GLU A 115 59.32 -74.73 -16.67
N GLN A 116 59.84 -75.24 -15.55
CA GLN A 116 59.41 -74.81 -14.20
C GLN A 116 59.70 -73.33 -13.94
N ILE A 117 60.87 -72.83 -14.37
CA ILE A 117 61.20 -71.41 -14.28
C ILE A 117 60.20 -70.57 -15.10
N GLY A 118 59.83 -71.02 -16.29
CA GLY A 118 58.80 -70.37 -17.10
C GLY A 118 57.42 -70.35 -16.43
N GLN A 119 57.00 -71.45 -15.80
CA GLN A 119 55.75 -71.54 -15.05
C GLN A 119 55.73 -70.62 -13.83
N LEU A 120 56.81 -70.61 -13.03
CA LEU A 120 56.92 -69.72 -11.87
C LEU A 120 56.98 -68.24 -12.28
N GLN A 121 57.62 -67.91 -13.39
CA GLN A 121 57.61 -66.55 -13.93
C GLN A 121 56.20 -66.12 -14.35
N TYR A 122 55.42 -67.03 -14.96
CA TYR A 122 54.03 -66.79 -15.32
C TYR A 122 53.14 -66.61 -14.08
N GLU A 123 53.27 -67.48 -13.06
CA GLU A 123 52.54 -67.35 -11.80
C GLU A 123 52.88 -66.05 -11.06
N LEU A 124 54.16 -65.67 -11.02
CA LEU A 124 54.57 -64.40 -10.40
C LEU A 124 53.97 -63.20 -11.16
N ALA A 125 53.97 -63.24 -12.49
CA ALA A 125 53.33 -62.20 -13.30
C ALA A 125 51.83 -62.11 -13.03
N LEU A 126 51.13 -63.24 -12.88
CA LEU A 126 49.71 -63.29 -12.55
C LEU A 126 49.42 -62.71 -11.16
N VAL A 127 50.12 -63.17 -10.13
CA VAL A 127 49.97 -62.66 -8.74
C VAL A 127 50.30 -61.17 -8.65
N THR A 128 51.28 -60.70 -9.43
CA THR A 128 51.61 -59.28 -9.52
C THR A 128 50.46 -58.49 -10.13
N ALA A 129 49.86 -58.98 -11.21
CA ALA A 129 48.69 -58.35 -11.83
C ALA A 129 47.47 -58.31 -10.89
N GLU A 130 47.20 -59.39 -10.15
CA GLU A 130 46.12 -59.44 -9.16
C GLU A 130 46.36 -58.47 -7.99
N ARG A 131 47.60 -58.41 -7.47
CA ARG A 131 47.97 -57.45 -6.43
C ARG A 131 47.78 -56.02 -6.91
N ASP A 132 48.21 -55.70 -8.12
CA ASP A 132 48.10 -54.36 -8.69
C ASP A 132 46.63 -53.97 -8.93
N GLN A 133 45.80 -54.94 -9.33
CA GLN A 133 44.34 -54.78 -9.40
C GLN A 133 43.74 -54.52 -8.01
N GLY A 134 44.19 -55.27 -6.99
CA GLY A 134 43.77 -55.10 -5.59
C GLY A 134 44.15 -53.73 -5.02
N ILE A 135 45.38 -53.25 -5.29
CA ILE A 135 45.84 -51.91 -4.91
C ILE A 135 44.97 -50.85 -5.60
N THR A 136 44.65 -51.04 -6.87
CA THR A 136 43.78 -50.11 -7.62
C THR A 136 42.37 -50.07 -7.03
N TYR A 137 41.81 -51.22 -6.68
CA TYR A 137 40.48 -51.30 -6.05
C TYR A 137 40.47 -50.66 -4.65
N LEU A 138 41.50 -50.91 -3.84
CA LEU A 138 41.64 -50.32 -2.52
C LEU A 138 41.78 -48.79 -2.61
N ALA A 139 42.58 -48.29 -3.56
CA ALA A 139 42.72 -46.86 -3.81
C ALA A 139 41.39 -46.22 -4.26
N ALA A 140 40.63 -46.89 -5.14
CA ALA A 140 39.31 -46.43 -5.55
C ALA A 140 38.30 -46.41 -4.40
N ALA A 141 38.31 -47.45 -3.55
CA ALA A 141 37.47 -47.53 -2.36
C ALA A 141 37.82 -46.44 -1.34
N GLN A 142 39.11 -46.19 -1.09
CA GLN A 142 39.58 -45.10 -0.23
C GLN A 142 39.14 -43.73 -0.76
N SER A 143 39.25 -43.49 -2.07
CA SER A 143 38.77 -42.24 -2.67
C SER A 143 37.25 -42.09 -2.51
N ARG A 144 36.49 -43.18 -2.61
CA ARG A 144 35.03 -43.15 -2.41
C ARG A 144 34.64 -42.88 -0.96
N ILE A 145 35.38 -43.44 0.00
CA ILE A 145 35.18 -43.17 1.43
C ILE A 145 35.42 -41.69 1.71
N GLN A 146 36.52 -41.12 1.21
CA GLN A 146 36.81 -39.69 1.39
C GLN A 146 35.75 -38.78 0.75
N GLU A 147 35.22 -39.15 -0.42
CA GLU A 147 34.12 -38.41 -1.05
C GLU A 147 32.84 -38.47 -0.20
N LEU A 148 32.51 -39.64 0.36
CA LEU A 148 31.34 -39.81 1.21
C LEU A 148 31.49 -39.05 2.53
N GLU A 149 32.67 -39.08 3.16
CA GLU A 149 32.96 -38.28 4.37
C GLU A 149 32.80 -36.78 4.11
N ALA A 150 33.31 -36.29 2.97
CA ALA A 150 33.13 -34.89 2.58
C ALA A 150 31.66 -34.52 2.35
N ARG A 151 30.87 -35.43 1.76
CA ARG A 151 29.42 -35.22 1.57
C ARG A 151 28.65 -35.24 2.89
N VAL A 152 29.01 -36.12 3.83
CA VAL A 152 28.41 -36.17 5.16
C VAL A 152 28.69 -34.86 5.90
N ALA A 153 29.94 -34.41 5.93
CA ALA A 153 30.30 -33.13 6.55
C ALA A 153 29.56 -31.93 5.91
N GLN A 154 29.36 -31.95 4.58
CA GLN A 154 28.58 -30.93 3.89
C GLN A 154 27.10 -30.95 4.30
N LEU A 155 26.48 -32.13 4.38
CA LEU A 155 25.09 -32.28 4.79
C LEU A 155 24.87 -31.90 6.25
N GLU A 156 25.79 -32.27 7.14
CA GLU A 156 25.77 -31.86 8.55
C GLU A 156 25.81 -30.33 8.68
N SER A 157 26.65 -29.65 7.88
CA SER A 157 26.68 -28.19 7.84
C SER A 157 25.36 -27.57 7.34
N GLN A 158 24.72 -28.18 6.34
CA GLN A 158 23.42 -27.72 5.84
C GLN A 158 22.30 -27.93 6.86
N CYS A 159 22.29 -29.07 7.55
CA CYS A 159 21.35 -29.35 8.63
C CYS A 159 21.52 -28.35 9.79
N ALA A 160 22.76 -28.02 10.15
CA ALA A 160 23.03 -27.01 11.18
C ALA A 160 22.47 -25.63 10.78
N GLN A 161 22.68 -25.19 9.54
CA GLN A 161 22.14 -23.92 9.03
C GLN A 161 20.61 -23.91 9.00
N ALA A 162 19.98 -25.01 8.58
CA ALA A 162 18.52 -25.13 8.56
C ALA A 162 17.93 -25.10 9.97
N THR A 163 18.62 -25.70 10.94
CA THR A 163 18.22 -25.68 12.36
C THR A 163 18.33 -24.27 12.93
N GLU A 164 19.45 -23.57 12.68
CA GLU A 164 19.64 -22.17 13.10
C GLU A 164 18.56 -21.24 12.52
N LEU A 165 18.20 -21.43 11.24
CA LEU A 165 17.12 -20.66 10.63
C LEU A 165 15.77 -20.98 11.28
N ASN A 166 15.48 -22.25 11.58
CA ASN A 166 14.26 -22.65 12.26
C ASN A 166 14.18 -22.04 13.68
N ASP A 167 15.28 -22.06 14.43
CA ASP A 167 15.37 -21.45 15.76
C ASP A 167 15.11 -19.93 15.69
N LEU A 168 15.60 -19.24 14.65
CA LEU A 168 15.31 -17.82 14.44
C LEU A 168 13.83 -17.58 14.12
N TRP A 169 13.21 -18.43 13.30
CA TRP A 169 11.77 -18.34 13.02
C TRP A 169 10.93 -18.62 14.26
N GLN A 170 11.30 -19.61 15.08
CA GLN A 170 10.63 -19.87 16.35
C GLN A 170 10.81 -18.72 17.34
N ALA A 171 12.00 -18.12 17.42
CA ALA A 171 12.23 -16.94 18.24
C ALA A 171 11.37 -15.73 17.78
N LEU A 172 11.18 -15.57 16.46
CA LEU A 172 10.29 -14.54 15.90
C LEU A 172 8.82 -14.81 16.25
N ASP A 173 8.40 -16.07 16.20
CA ASP A 173 7.04 -16.49 16.57
C ASP A 173 6.80 -16.31 18.09
N GLU A 174 7.77 -16.72 18.91
CA GLU A 174 7.73 -16.58 20.36
C GLU A 174 7.75 -15.11 20.81
N THR A 175 8.36 -14.19 20.03
CA THR A 175 8.19 -12.75 20.27
C THR A 175 6.77 -12.24 20.07
N GLY A 176 5.86 -13.07 19.58
CA GLY A 176 4.43 -12.78 19.50
C GLY A 176 4.14 -11.68 18.51
N LEU A 177 4.79 -11.71 17.34
CA LEU A 177 4.61 -10.71 16.30
C LEU A 177 3.14 -10.61 15.87
N ASP A 178 2.44 -11.75 15.81
CA ASP A 178 1.00 -11.78 15.54
C ASP A 178 0.17 -11.11 16.63
N PHE A 179 0.56 -11.28 17.91
CA PHE A 179 -0.08 -10.58 19.01
C PHE A 179 0.20 -9.08 18.95
N LEU A 180 1.41 -8.67 18.61
CA LEU A 180 1.81 -7.26 18.53
C LEU A 180 1.13 -6.55 17.34
N VAL A 181 1.05 -7.22 16.19
CA VAL A 181 0.31 -6.77 15.01
C VAL A 181 -1.19 -6.75 15.29
N GLY A 182 -1.74 -7.81 15.90
CA GLY A 182 -3.14 -7.88 16.30
C GLY A 182 -3.51 -6.81 17.33
N PHE A 183 -2.63 -6.53 18.29
CA PHE A 183 -2.78 -5.45 19.27
C PHE A 183 -2.69 -4.08 18.62
N ALA A 184 -1.72 -3.86 17.73
CA ALA A 184 -1.60 -2.59 16.98
C ALA A 184 -2.82 -2.33 16.10
N LEU A 185 -3.31 -3.34 15.37
CA LEU A 185 -4.52 -3.26 14.56
C LEU A 185 -5.76 -3.07 15.44
N GLY A 186 -5.87 -3.77 16.57
CA GLY A 186 -6.95 -3.62 17.52
C GLY A 186 -6.99 -2.23 18.17
N LEU A 187 -5.84 -1.58 18.35
CA LEU A 187 -5.73 -0.24 18.91
C LEU A 187 -6.05 0.84 17.85
N LEU A 188 -5.69 0.60 16.59
CA LEU A 188 -5.96 1.52 15.48
C LEU A 188 -7.40 1.41 14.93
N GLY A 189 -8.05 0.25 15.03
CA GLY A 189 -9.41 0.03 14.51
C GLY A 189 -10.46 1.06 15.01
N PRO A 190 -10.56 1.31 16.33
CA PRO A 190 -11.45 2.33 16.86
C PRO A 190 -11.08 3.75 16.40
N LEU A 191 -9.80 4.05 16.21
CA LEU A 191 -9.33 5.36 15.73
C LEU A 191 -9.77 5.60 14.28
N PHE A 192 -9.62 4.60 13.41
CA PHE A 192 -10.13 4.67 12.03
C PHE A 192 -11.64 4.80 11.98
N THR A 193 -12.36 4.05 12.82
CA THR A 193 -13.83 4.14 12.91
C THR A 193 -14.28 5.53 13.36
N ALA A 194 -13.60 6.11 14.34
CA ALA A 194 -13.84 7.47 14.81
C ALA A 194 -13.54 8.51 13.70
N MET A 195 -12.44 8.33 12.96
CA MET A 195 -12.08 9.22 11.85
C MET A 195 -13.13 9.19 10.73
N VAL A 196 -13.59 8.00 10.32
CA VAL A 196 -14.68 7.86 9.33
C VAL A 196 -15.96 8.54 9.81
N SER A 197 -16.28 8.43 11.10
CA SER A 197 -17.45 9.10 11.70
C SER A 197 -17.32 10.62 11.68
N VAL A 198 -16.12 11.14 11.94
CA VAL A 198 -15.82 12.59 11.87
C VAL A 198 -15.92 13.10 10.43
N VAL A 199 -15.44 12.33 9.45
CA VAL A 199 -15.56 12.67 8.02
C VAL A 199 -17.03 12.73 7.60
N ALA A 200 -17.85 11.77 8.02
CA ALA A 200 -19.28 11.80 7.74
C ALA A 200 -19.99 13.01 8.37
N LEU A 201 -19.65 13.33 9.63
CA LEU A 201 -20.19 14.51 10.31
C LEU A 201 -19.74 15.83 9.64
N LEU A 202 -18.50 15.89 9.18
CA LEU A 202 -17.97 17.05 8.46
C LEU A 202 -18.69 17.26 7.14
N ARG A 203 -18.96 16.16 6.41
CA ARG A 203 -19.74 16.19 5.15
C ARG A 203 -21.15 16.73 5.37
N ASP A 204 -21.86 16.17 6.35
CA ASP A 204 -23.23 16.60 6.70
C ASP A 204 -23.26 18.08 7.13
N GLY A 205 -22.26 18.50 7.92
CA GLY A 205 -22.09 19.90 8.31
C GLY A 205 -21.79 20.83 7.13
N LEU A 206 -20.95 20.39 6.19
CA LEU A 206 -20.60 21.14 4.99
C LEU A 206 -21.81 21.32 4.06
N GLU A 207 -22.55 20.24 3.79
CA GLU A 207 -23.77 20.26 2.97
C GLU A 207 -24.85 21.16 3.58
N THR A 208 -25.04 21.07 4.90
CA THR A 208 -25.98 21.95 5.62
C THR A 208 -25.54 23.43 5.55
N ALA A 209 -24.24 23.70 5.66
CA ALA A 209 -23.69 25.05 5.61
C ALA A 209 -23.82 25.66 4.21
N GLU A 210 -23.51 24.90 3.16
CA GLU A 210 -23.70 25.31 1.77
C GLU A 210 -25.17 25.57 1.46
N GLY A 211 -26.07 24.69 1.91
CA GLY A 211 -27.52 24.88 1.76
C GLY A 211 -28.01 26.15 2.45
N THR A 212 -27.59 26.39 3.69
CA THR A 212 -28.00 27.59 4.45
C THR A 212 -27.46 28.88 3.82
N ILE A 213 -26.23 28.85 3.30
CA ILE A 213 -25.64 30.00 2.58
C ILE A 213 -26.37 30.22 1.24
N GLY A 214 -26.73 29.14 0.54
CA GLY A 214 -27.56 29.19 -0.66
C GLY A 214 -28.92 29.85 -0.38
N ASP A 215 -29.63 29.38 0.63
CA ASP A 215 -30.93 29.95 1.06
C ASP A 215 -30.79 31.44 1.42
N PHE A 216 -29.71 31.81 2.11
CA PHE A 216 -29.42 33.20 2.44
C PHE A 216 -29.18 34.04 1.17
N LEU A 217 -28.37 33.54 0.24
CA LEU A 217 -28.08 34.20 -1.04
C LEU A 217 -29.35 34.37 -1.89
N GLU A 218 -30.23 33.38 -1.91
CA GLU A 218 -31.53 33.45 -2.59
C GLU A 218 -32.48 34.46 -1.94
N ALA A 219 -32.30 34.75 -0.65
CA ALA A 219 -33.08 35.75 0.07
C ALA A 219 -32.57 37.20 -0.15
N ILE A 220 -31.31 37.41 -0.53
CA ILE A 220 -30.68 38.74 -0.75
C ILE A 220 -31.34 39.63 -1.82
N PRO A 221 -31.88 39.12 -2.94
CA PRO A 221 -32.55 39.94 -3.96
C PRO A 221 -33.73 40.76 -3.39
N SER A 222 -34.42 40.23 -2.38
CA SER A 222 -35.59 40.87 -1.75
C SER A 222 -35.23 42.19 -1.02
N PRO A 223 -34.22 42.22 -0.12
CA PRO A 223 -33.68 43.45 0.44
C PRO A 223 -33.21 44.46 -0.60
N ARG A 224 -32.54 44.03 -1.68
CA ARG A 224 -32.06 44.94 -2.73
C ARG A 224 -33.21 45.67 -3.42
N SER A 225 -34.27 44.95 -3.77
CA SER A 225 -35.50 45.55 -4.32
C SER A 225 -36.17 46.48 -3.31
N GLY A 226 -36.22 46.11 -2.03
CA GLY A 226 -36.77 46.93 -0.95
C GLY A 226 -36.00 48.24 -0.73
N LEU A 227 -34.67 48.18 -0.77
CA LEU A 227 -33.79 49.35 -0.62
C LEU A 227 -33.87 50.29 -1.83
N GLN A 228 -33.93 49.74 -3.03
CA GLN A 228 -34.16 50.53 -4.25
C GLN A 228 -35.51 51.25 -4.18
N TRP A 229 -36.57 50.53 -3.79
CA TRP A 229 -37.89 51.14 -3.58
C TRP A 229 -37.85 52.24 -2.52
N LEU A 230 -37.22 52.01 -1.37
CA LEU A 230 -37.06 53.01 -0.31
C LEU A 230 -36.30 54.25 -0.79
N ASN A 231 -35.22 54.07 -1.56
CA ASN A 231 -34.47 55.18 -2.12
C ASN A 231 -35.34 56.00 -3.09
N THR A 232 -36.12 55.34 -3.97
CA THR A 232 -37.08 56.03 -4.85
C THR A 232 -38.13 56.81 -4.05
N GLN A 233 -38.67 56.24 -2.96
CA GLN A 233 -39.63 56.94 -2.10
C GLN A 233 -38.97 58.13 -1.37
N ALA A 234 -37.73 57.99 -0.90
CA ALA A 234 -37.01 59.07 -0.22
C ALA A 234 -36.73 60.25 -1.17
N ILE A 235 -36.29 59.97 -2.40
CA ILE A 235 -36.10 60.98 -3.44
C ILE A 235 -37.44 61.66 -3.77
N THR A 236 -38.50 60.88 -4.00
CA THR A 236 -39.84 61.42 -4.29
C THR A 236 -40.37 62.29 -3.14
N LEU A 237 -40.12 61.91 -1.89
CA LEU A 237 -40.51 62.69 -0.72
C LEU A 237 -39.73 64.01 -0.65
N SER A 238 -38.42 63.99 -0.88
CA SER A 238 -37.59 65.19 -0.94
C SER A 238 -38.10 66.16 -2.01
N GLU A 239 -38.35 65.68 -3.22
CA GLU A 239 -38.89 66.50 -4.32
C GLU A 239 -40.25 67.10 -3.98
N ARG A 240 -41.13 66.33 -3.32
CA ARG A 240 -42.42 66.82 -2.85
C ARG A 240 -42.28 67.91 -1.79
N LEU A 241 -41.36 67.75 -0.84
CA LEU A 241 -41.06 68.75 0.18
C LEU A 241 -40.48 70.03 -0.45
N ASP A 242 -39.56 69.91 -1.40
CA ASP A 242 -39.01 71.05 -2.15
C ASP A 242 -40.11 71.77 -2.94
N SER A 243 -41.00 71.02 -3.58
CA SER A 243 -42.15 71.60 -4.31
C SER A 243 -43.15 72.29 -3.38
N LEU A 244 -43.35 71.75 -2.18
CA LEU A 244 -44.22 72.33 -1.16
C LEU A 244 -43.61 73.64 -0.65
N GLN A 245 -42.32 73.64 -0.33
CA GLN A 245 -41.58 74.82 0.08
C GLN A 245 -41.63 75.91 -1.00
N ALA A 246 -41.38 75.56 -2.27
CA ALA A 246 -41.45 76.50 -3.38
C ALA A 246 -42.83 77.13 -3.53
N ARG A 247 -43.91 76.33 -3.43
CA ARG A 247 -45.30 76.84 -3.48
C ARG A 247 -45.66 77.73 -2.30
N VAL A 248 -45.19 77.38 -1.10
CA VAL A 248 -45.37 78.21 0.09
C VAL A 248 -44.63 79.54 -0.09
N GLN A 249 -43.38 79.50 -0.57
CA GLN A 249 -42.57 80.70 -0.80
C GLN A 249 -43.13 81.57 -1.92
N GLU A 250 -43.67 80.97 -2.98
CA GLU A 250 -44.38 81.67 -4.06
C GLU A 250 -45.70 82.29 -3.57
N ALA A 251 -46.48 81.59 -2.75
CA ALA A 251 -47.71 82.14 -2.17
C ALA A 251 -47.43 83.33 -1.23
N ILE A 252 -46.36 83.24 -0.43
CA ILE A 252 -45.90 84.31 0.47
C ILE A 252 -45.34 85.49 -0.34
N SER A 253 -44.57 85.24 -1.40
CA SER A 253 -43.97 86.28 -2.23
C SER A 253 -44.97 86.95 -3.17
N SER A 254 -45.98 86.21 -3.64
CA SER A 254 -47.00 86.69 -4.57
C SER A 254 -48.09 87.51 -3.88
N SER A 255 -48.12 87.62 -2.55
CA SER A 255 -49.20 88.34 -1.90
C SER A 255 -48.81 88.98 -0.57
N GLY A 256 -48.87 90.31 -0.55
CA GLY A 256 -49.17 91.04 0.70
C GLY A 256 -50.51 90.65 1.33
N ALA A 257 -51.29 89.75 0.70
CA ALA A 257 -52.60 89.29 1.14
C ALA A 257 -52.63 87.88 1.78
N PHE A 258 -51.69 86.96 1.49
CA PHE A 258 -51.67 85.63 2.14
C PHE A 258 -51.14 85.72 3.58
N GLY A 259 -50.15 86.58 3.83
CA GLY A 259 -49.75 86.93 5.20
C GLY A 259 -50.92 87.53 6.00
N ALA A 260 -51.77 88.34 5.35
CA ALA A 260 -52.99 88.86 5.95
C ALA A 260 -54.03 87.73 6.21
N LEU A 261 -54.25 86.82 5.26
CA LEU A 261 -55.19 85.68 5.40
C LEU A 261 -54.76 84.65 6.45
N ILE A 262 -53.47 84.32 6.55
CA ILE A 262 -52.96 83.47 7.64
C ILE A 262 -53.13 84.18 8.98
N THR A 263 -52.83 85.48 9.04
CA THR A 263 -53.05 86.29 10.25
C THR A 263 -54.54 86.32 10.62
N GLU A 264 -55.44 86.49 9.65
CA GLU A 264 -56.90 86.46 9.84
C GLU A 264 -57.42 85.08 10.28
N PHE A 265 -56.88 84.00 9.71
CA PHE A 265 -57.22 82.63 10.09
C PHE A 265 -56.70 82.28 11.49
N ILE A 266 -55.48 82.72 11.83
CA ILE A 266 -54.91 82.57 13.18
C ILE A 266 -55.73 83.38 14.19
N ILE A 267 -56.10 84.62 13.87
CA ILE A 267 -56.99 85.45 14.71
C ILE A 267 -58.36 84.78 14.85
N TRP A 268 -58.95 84.26 13.78
CA TRP A 268 -60.24 83.56 13.80
C TRP A 268 -60.21 82.27 14.64
N ILE A 269 -59.14 81.48 14.56
CA ILE A 269 -58.94 80.29 15.42
C ILE A 269 -58.74 80.72 16.88
N LEU A 270 -57.93 81.76 17.13
CA LEU A 270 -57.67 82.28 18.46
C LEU A 270 -58.93 82.86 19.13
N ASP A 271 -59.82 83.50 18.37
CA ASP A 271 -61.10 84.04 18.86
C ASP A 271 -62.16 82.96 19.13
N ARG A 272 -62.01 81.76 18.55
CA ARG A 272 -62.99 80.66 18.68
C ARG A 272 -62.60 79.60 19.71
N LEU A 273 -61.37 79.63 20.23
CA LEU A 273 -60.89 78.68 21.23
C LEU A 273 -61.16 79.20 22.66
N PRO A 274 -61.94 78.48 23.50
CA PRO A 274 -62.15 78.86 24.89
C PRO A 274 -60.84 78.88 25.70
N PHE A 275 -60.77 79.80 26.66
CA PHE A 275 -59.58 80.23 27.40
C PHE A 275 -58.61 79.09 27.76
N GLY A 276 -57.46 79.05 27.09
CA GLY A 276 -56.33 78.16 27.40
C GLY A 276 -55.72 77.42 26.21
N ALA A 277 -56.49 77.13 25.17
CA ALA A 277 -56.04 76.27 24.06
C ALA A 277 -55.15 76.97 23.00
N GLY A 278 -55.16 78.31 22.93
CA GLY A 278 -54.36 79.08 21.97
C GLY A 278 -52.83 78.93 22.17
N ASN A 279 -52.38 78.80 23.42
CA ASN A 279 -50.95 78.53 23.70
C ASN A 279 -50.54 77.12 23.26
N GLN A 280 -51.47 76.17 23.35
CA GLN A 280 -51.24 74.79 22.93
C GLN A 280 -51.25 74.66 21.40
N ALA A 281 -52.09 75.43 20.71
CA ALA A 281 -52.08 75.54 19.26
C ALA A 281 -50.79 76.20 18.73
N ARG A 282 -50.28 77.26 19.38
CA ARG A 282 -48.96 77.82 19.05
C ARG A 282 -47.83 76.84 19.28
N ALA A 283 -47.81 76.17 20.44
CA ALA A 283 -46.80 75.16 20.73
C ALA A 283 -46.84 74.00 19.71
N ALA A 284 -48.02 73.62 19.23
CA ALA A 284 -48.16 72.61 18.18
C ALA A 284 -47.69 73.10 16.81
N MET A 285 -47.92 74.36 16.44
CA MET A 285 -47.39 74.95 15.21
C MET A 285 -45.87 75.12 15.25
N ASP A 286 -45.32 75.61 16.36
CA ASP A 286 -43.86 75.70 16.56
C ASP A 286 -43.22 74.31 16.48
N ALA A 287 -43.85 73.29 17.09
CA ALA A 287 -43.38 71.91 16.99
C ALA A 287 -43.44 71.36 15.55
N MET A 288 -44.50 71.70 14.79
CA MET A 288 -44.58 71.34 13.37
C MET A 288 -43.53 72.05 12.53
N GLU A 289 -43.25 73.33 12.78
CA GLU A 289 -42.19 74.10 12.11
C GLU A 289 -40.82 73.47 12.36
N VAL A 290 -40.52 73.08 13.60
CA VAL A 290 -39.27 72.38 13.95
C VAL A 290 -39.18 71.02 13.24
N VAL A 291 -40.25 70.22 13.22
CA VAL A 291 -40.25 68.91 12.54
C VAL A 291 -40.08 69.06 11.02
N LEU A 292 -40.72 70.07 10.40
CA LEU A 292 -40.58 70.38 8.98
C LEU A 292 -39.19 70.91 8.64
N ALA A 293 -38.57 71.69 9.54
CA ALA A 293 -37.20 72.18 9.39
C ALA A 293 -36.16 71.04 9.50
N ASP A 294 -36.42 70.04 10.35
CA ASP A 294 -35.49 68.94 10.60
C ASP A 294 -35.64 67.77 9.60
N LEU A 295 -36.82 67.62 8.99
CA LEU A 295 -37.15 66.54 8.03
C LEU A 295 -36.11 66.36 6.91
N PRO A 296 -35.64 67.43 6.21
CA PRO A 296 -34.63 67.30 5.16
C PRO A 296 -33.31 66.71 5.68
N SER A 297 -32.90 67.08 6.89
CA SER A 297 -31.68 66.57 7.51
C SER A 297 -31.80 65.09 7.88
N ILE A 298 -32.99 64.65 8.33
CA ILE A 298 -33.28 63.25 8.62
C ILE A 298 -33.29 62.43 7.33
N VAL A 299 -33.96 62.90 6.28
CA VAL A 299 -34.00 62.22 4.98
C VAL A 299 -32.60 62.10 4.38
N THR A 300 -31.82 63.18 4.40
CA THR A 300 -30.43 63.18 3.92
C THR A 300 -29.55 62.27 4.78
N GLY A 301 -29.74 62.28 6.10
CA GLY A 301 -29.02 61.43 7.04
C GLY A 301 -29.33 59.95 6.84
N VAL A 302 -30.60 59.57 6.67
CA VAL A 302 -31.01 58.19 6.41
C VAL A 302 -30.48 57.73 5.05
N SER A 303 -30.60 58.56 4.02
CA SER A 303 -30.09 58.22 2.69
C SER A 303 -28.57 58.01 2.69
N SER A 304 -27.81 58.98 3.21
CA SER A 304 -26.34 58.92 3.19
C SER A 304 -25.72 57.93 4.17
N ARG A 305 -26.29 57.77 5.37
CA ARG A 305 -25.69 56.94 6.44
C ARG A 305 -26.23 55.52 6.50
N VAL A 306 -27.45 55.28 6.01
CA VAL A 306 -28.10 53.96 6.11
C VAL A 306 -28.26 53.36 4.71
N LEU A 307 -28.95 54.06 3.80
CA LEU A 307 -29.25 53.50 2.48
C LEU A 307 -28.01 53.37 1.60
N SER A 308 -27.10 54.36 1.60
CA SER A 308 -25.91 54.33 0.76
C SER A 308 -24.97 53.16 1.11
N PRO A 309 -24.60 52.92 2.39
CA PRO A 309 -23.78 51.76 2.75
C PRO A 309 -24.49 50.42 2.48
N LEU A 310 -25.80 50.35 2.74
CA LEU A 310 -26.58 49.15 2.42
C LEU A 310 -26.59 48.87 0.91
N LEU A 311 -26.74 49.89 0.07
CA LEU A 311 -26.66 49.76 -1.38
C LEU A 311 -25.28 49.29 -1.85
N THR A 312 -24.20 49.75 -1.21
CA THR A 312 -22.83 49.24 -1.47
C THR A 312 -22.70 47.77 -1.07
N TRP A 313 -23.17 47.38 0.12
CA TRP A 313 -23.15 45.99 0.59
C TRP A 313 -23.97 45.04 -0.29
N PHE A 314 -25.03 45.53 -0.93
CA PHE A 314 -25.89 44.76 -1.84
C PHE A 314 -25.66 45.12 -3.33
N SER A 315 -24.48 45.66 -3.66
CA SER A 315 -24.13 46.00 -5.04
C SER A 315 -23.80 44.76 -5.88
N GLU A 316 -23.75 44.93 -7.21
CA GLU A 316 -23.30 43.88 -8.14
C GLU A 316 -21.78 43.72 -8.19
N ASP A 317 -21.03 44.61 -7.54
CA ASP A 317 -19.58 44.52 -7.51
C ASP A 317 -19.14 43.55 -6.42
N ASP A 318 -18.63 42.39 -6.84
CA ASP A 318 -18.13 41.35 -5.93
C ASP A 318 -16.96 41.81 -5.06
N GLN A 319 -16.28 42.92 -5.37
CA GLN A 319 -15.20 43.42 -4.51
C GLN A 319 -15.72 44.25 -3.32
N GLU A 320 -16.91 44.83 -3.45
CA GLU A 320 -17.48 45.74 -2.45
C GLU A 320 -18.75 45.19 -1.79
N ASN A 321 -19.41 44.23 -2.44
CA ASN A 321 -20.62 43.60 -1.93
C ASN A 321 -20.30 42.59 -0.81
N LEU A 322 -21.30 42.36 0.04
CA LEU A 322 -21.20 41.50 1.20
C LEU A 322 -20.96 40.04 0.80
N THR A 323 -21.43 39.65 -0.38
CA THR A 323 -21.21 38.32 -0.95
C THR A 323 -19.74 38.07 -1.24
N GLY A 324 -19.06 38.96 -1.95
CA GLY A 324 -17.66 38.75 -2.29
C GLY A 324 -16.69 39.12 -1.16
N ILE A 325 -17.08 39.99 -0.22
CA ILE A 325 -16.27 40.25 0.99
C ILE A 325 -16.38 39.10 1.99
N LEU A 326 -17.58 38.52 2.19
CA LEU A 326 -17.83 37.59 3.28
C LEU A 326 -18.00 36.15 2.80
N ILE A 327 -18.82 35.92 1.76
CA ILE A 327 -19.21 34.58 1.32
C ILE A 327 -18.11 33.96 0.45
N SER A 328 -17.52 34.74 -0.47
CA SER A 328 -16.46 34.24 -1.35
C SER A 328 -15.24 33.70 -0.59
N PRO A 329 -14.69 34.40 0.44
CA PRO A 329 -13.58 33.87 1.22
C PRO A 329 -13.96 32.65 2.06
N ILE A 330 -15.19 32.57 2.58
CA ILE A 330 -15.65 31.37 3.30
C ILE A 330 -15.65 30.17 2.33
N HIS A 331 -16.19 30.37 1.12
CA HIS A 331 -16.21 29.31 0.12
C HIS A 331 -14.80 28.89 -0.31
N THR A 332 -13.92 29.84 -0.61
CA THR A 332 -12.56 29.53 -1.10
C THR A 332 -11.61 29.03 -0.01
N LEU A 333 -11.70 29.55 1.23
CA LEU A 333 -10.76 29.24 2.30
C LEU A 333 -11.25 28.13 3.24
N VAL A 334 -12.55 27.88 3.31
CA VAL A 334 -13.13 26.89 4.22
C VAL A 334 -13.71 25.72 3.42
N PHE A 335 -14.64 25.98 2.50
CA PHE A 335 -15.32 24.90 1.79
C PHE A 335 -14.43 24.18 0.79
N GLY A 336 -13.65 24.90 0.00
CA GLY A 336 -12.68 24.28 -0.93
C GLY A 336 -11.73 23.30 -0.25
N PRO A 337 -10.98 23.71 0.79
CA PRO A 337 -10.10 22.80 1.52
C PRO A 337 -10.83 21.66 2.25
N ALA A 338 -12.06 21.88 2.73
CA ALA A 338 -12.84 20.83 3.37
C ALA A 338 -13.28 19.75 2.38
N ASP A 339 -13.70 20.15 1.18
CA ASP A 339 -14.09 19.25 0.10
C ASP A 339 -12.88 18.45 -0.44
N ASP A 340 -11.72 19.11 -0.57
CA ASP A 340 -10.45 18.45 -0.89
C ASP A 340 -10.06 17.38 0.15
N LEU A 341 -10.26 17.67 1.44
CA LEU A 341 -9.98 16.70 2.52
C LEU A 341 -10.96 15.53 2.51
N LEU A 342 -12.25 15.80 2.24
CA LEU A 342 -13.29 14.78 2.09
C LEU A 342 -12.97 13.84 0.93
N THR A 343 -12.62 14.39 -0.23
CA THR A 343 -12.23 13.62 -1.42
C THR A 343 -11.05 12.70 -1.13
N LYS A 344 -9.99 13.23 -0.49
CA LYS A 344 -8.81 12.43 -0.10
C LYS A 344 -9.14 11.34 0.91
N ALA A 345 -10.05 11.61 1.84
CA ALA A 345 -10.49 10.61 2.81
C ALA A 345 -11.28 9.47 2.13
N GLU A 346 -12.12 9.79 1.15
CA GLU A 346 -12.86 8.79 0.35
C GLU A 346 -11.91 7.94 -0.49
N GLU A 347 -10.92 8.55 -1.15
CA GLU A 347 -9.89 7.83 -1.92
C GLU A 347 -9.10 6.85 -1.03
N LEU A 348 -8.73 7.27 0.19
CA LEU A 348 -7.97 6.44 1.11
C LEU A 348 -8.81 5.27 1.65
N ASN A 349 -10.11 5.50 1.91
CA ASN A 349 -11.03 4.44 2.31
C ASN A 349 -11.23 3.41 1.18
N GLN A 350 -11.34 3.85 -0.08
CA GLN A 350 -11.42 2.95 -1.23
C GLN A 350 -10.15 2.13 -1.42
N ALA A 351 -8.97 2.72 -1.18
CA ALA A 351 -7.69 2.03 -1.28
C ALA A 351 -7.50 0.95 -0.20
N CYS A 352 -8.10 1.11 0.99
CA CYS A 352 -8.03 0.10 2.05
C CYS A 352 -9.00 -1.08 1.90
N LEU A 353 -9.98 -0.97 1.00
CA LEU A 353 -10.95 -2.04 0.71
C LEU A 353 -10.50 -3.00 -0.40
N LEU A 354 -9.40 -2.67 -1.09
CA LEU A 354 -8.72 -3.51 -2.09
C LEU A 354 -7.56 -4.27 -1.44
#